data_AF-A0A1H6WCS4-F1
#
_entry.id   AF-A0A1H6WCS4-F1
#
_cell.length_a   1.000
_cell.length_b   1.000
_cell.length_c   1.000
_cell.angle_alpha   90.00
_cell.angle_beta   90.00
_cell.angle_gamma   90.00
#
_symmetry.space_group_name_H-M   'P 1'
#
loop_
_entity.id
_entity.type
_entity.pdbx_description
1 polymer ?
#
loop_
_entity_poly.entity_id
_entity_poly.type
_entity_poly.pdbx_seq_one_letter_code
_entity_poly.pdbx_strand_id
1 'polypeptide(L)'
;MKYDRKIIVCMILIGAGLIISILSYAGVLHGDRFVGIGSGFIGVGILFFLKQLRYIKDPQYKEEYDLALKDERCRYVRMRSWALAGYIMIIVYAVGGLVAYIFRQDFLANFLLMSVCFVLLVYSVAYFYLNKKY
;
A
#
# COMPACT_ATOMS: atom_id res chain seq x y z
N MET A 1 22.64 9.04 6.82
CA MET A 1 21.60 8.45 7.69
C MET A 1 20.14 8.59 7.21
N LYS A 2 19.74 9.53 6.33
CA LYS A 2 18.34 9.59 5.81
C LYS A 2 18.03 8.51 4.75
N TYR A 3 19.04 8.01 4.07
CA TYR A 3 18.93 6.94 3.06
C TYR A 3 18.68 5.56 3.68
N ASP A 4 19.29 5.29 4.84
CA ASP A 4 19.19 3.99 5.51
C ASP A 4 17.74 3.64 5.88
N ARG A 5 16.96 4.61 6.39
CA ARG A 5 15.54 4.39 6.72
C ARG A 5 14.69 3.95 5.53
N LYS A 6 14.90 4.52 4.35
CA LYS A 6 14.14 4.15 3.15
C LYS A 6 14.52 2.75 2.65
N ILE A 7 15.80 2.40 2.72
CA ILE A 7 16.30 1.07 2.33
C ILE A 7 15.83 0.01 3.33
N ILE A 8 15.81 0.32 4.63
CA ILE A 8 15.27 -0.56 5.69
C ILE A 8 13.80 -0.89 5.41
N VAL A 9 12.99 0.11 5.02
CA VAL A 9 11.58 -0.13 4.66
C VAL A 9 11.46 -1.07 3.45
N CYS A 10 12.30 -0.92 2.43
CA CYS A 10 12.34 -1.86 1.30
C CYS A 10 12.72 -3.28 1.75
N MET A 11 13.73 -3.42 2.61
CA MET A 11 14.15 -4.71 3.15
C MET A 11 13.05 -5.37 3.99
N ILE A 12 12.31 -4.59 4.78
CA ILE A 12 11.16 -5.10 5.54
C ILE A 12 10.06 -5.59 4.59
N LEU A 13 9.75 -4.84 3.54
CA LEU A 13 8.73 -5.22 2.54
C LEU A 13 9.09 -6.52 1.82
N ILE A 14 10.34 -6.65 1.35
CA ILE A 14 10.83 -7.86 0.68
C ILE A 14 10.88 -9.03 1.66
N GLY A 15 11.38 -8.80 2.88
CA GLY A 15 11.45 -9.81 3.94
C GLY A 15 10.07 -10.34 4.33
N ALA A 16 9.09 -9.44 4.51
CA ALA A 16 7.70 -9.83 4.78
C ALA A 16 7.11 -10.65 3.63
N GLY A 17 7.33 -10.26 2.37
CA GLY A 17 6.87 -11.00 1.20
C GLY A 17 7.49 -12.40 1.09
N LEU A 18 8.78 -12.54 1.43
CA LEU A 18 9.47 -13.83 1.46
C LEU A 18 8.96 -14.73 2.59
N ILE A 19 8.77 -14.19 3.80
CA ILE A 19 8.23 -14.94 4.94
C ILE A 19 6.84 -15.50 4.61
N ILE A 20 5.96 -14.68 4.02
CA ILE A 20 4.61 -15.11 3.62
C ILE A 20 4.67 -16.20 2.54
N SER A 21 5.56 -16.04 1.55
CA SER A 21 5.73 -17.03 0.48
C SER A 21 6.28 -18.37 1.00
N ILE A 22 7.25 -18.33 1.92
CA ILE A 22 7.87 -19.52 2.52
C ILE A 22 6.87 -20.23 3.43
N LEU A 23 6.10 -19.50 4.26
CA LEU A 23 5.05 -20.10 5.10
C LEU A 23 3.94 -20.76 4.27
N SER A 24 3.63 -20.19 3.10
CA SER A 24 2.69 -20.80 2.16
C SER A 24 3.25 -22.07 1.53
N TYR A 25 4.54 -22.10 1.18
CA TYR A 25 5.19 -23.28 0.62
C TYR A 25 5.41 -24.39 1.64
N ALA A 26 5.63 -24.03 2.92
CA ALA A 26 5.77 -24.97 4.04
C ALA A 26 4.45 -25.61 4.48
N GLY A 27 3.32 -25.30 3.82
CA GLY A 27 2.02 -25.92 4.09
C GLY A 27 1.32 -25.43 5.37
N VAL A 28 1.89 -24.44 6.07
CA VAL A 28 1.27 -23.84 7.27
C VAL A 28 0.07 -22.98 6.88
N LEU A 29 0.15 -22.26 5.76
CA LEU A 29 -0.95 -21.53 5.15
C LEU A 29 -1.50 -22.35 3.97
N HIS A 30 -2.64 -23.01 4.17
CA HIS A 30 -3.29 -23.80 3.13
C HIS A 30 -3.88 -22.87 2.06
N GLY A 31 -3.23 -22.79 0.88
CA GLY A 31 -3.80 -22.21 -0.34
C GLY A 31 -2.83 -21.37 -1.17
N ASP A 32 -2.75 -21.66 -2.47
CA ASP A 32 -1.90 -20.99 -3.47
C ASP A 32 -2.10 -19.46 -3.56
N ARG A 33 -3.18 -18.94 -2.97
CA ARG A 33 -3.54 -17.51 -2.94
C ARG A 33 -2.54 -16.67 -2.15
N PHE A 34 -1.91 -17.23 -1.12
CA PHE A 34 -0.92 -16.50 -0.30
C PHE A 34 0.42 -16.32 -1.02
N VAL A 35 0.75 -17.21 -1.96
CA VAL A 35 1.90 -17.07 -2.87
C VAL A 35 1.71 -15.86 -3.79
N GLY A 36 0.49 -15.63 -4.27
CA GLY A 36 0.15 -14.44 -5.07
C GLY A 36 0.32 -13.14 -4.30
N ILE A 37 -0.08 -13.11 -3.02
CA ILE A 37 0.11 -11.95 -2.15
C ILE A 37 1.59 -11.72 -1.86
N GLY A 38 2.34 -12.77 -1.50
CA GLY A 38 3.76 -12.70 -1.20
C GLY A 38 4.60 -12.20 -2.38
N SER A 39 4.32 -12.69 -3.59
CA SER A 39 5.00 -12.24 -4.82
C SER A 39 4.69 -10.78 -5.18
N GLY A 40 3.47 -10.30 -4.90
CA GLY A 40 3.11 -8.89 -5.04
C GLY A 40 3.93 -7.97 -4.14
N PHE A 41 4.09 -8.34 -2.86
CA PHE A 41 4.94 -7.59 -1.93
C PHE A 41 6.41 -7.57 -2.35
N ILE A 42 6.94 -8.70 -2.86
CA ILE A 42 8.30 -8.78 -3.38
C ILE A 42 8.47 -7.86 -4.60
N GLY A 43 7.54 -7.90 -5.55
CA GLY A 43 7.57 -7.06 -6.76
C GLY A 43 7.59 -5.57 -6.44
N VAL A 44 6.70 -5.12 -5.55
CA VAL A 44 6.68 -3.71 -5.09
C VAL A 44 7.98 -3.36 -4.36
N GLY A 45 8.47 -4.25 -3.49
CA GLY A 45 9.73 -4.09 -2.77
C GLY A 45 10.93 -3.90 -3.72
N ILE A 46 11.02 -4.70 -4.77
CA ILE A 46 12.09 -4.60 -5.79
C ILE A 46 11.98 -3.28 -6.56
N LEU A 47 10.80 -2.90 -7.02
CA LEU A 47 10.61 -1.62 -7.74
C LEU A 47 11.03 -0.42 -6.88
N PHE A 48 10.67 -0.44 -5.59
CA PHE A 48 11.06 0.60 -4.65
C PHE A 48 12.57 0.61 -4.40
N PHE A 49 13.19 -0.57 -4.32
CA PHE A 49 14.63 -0.72 -4.18
C PHE A 49 15.39 -0.19 -5.40
N LEU A 50 14.95 -0.52 -6.63
CA LEU A 50 15.54 0.00 -7.87
C LEU A 50 15.43 1.53 -7.95
N LYS A 51 14.27 2.09 -7.59
CA LYS A 51 14.07 3.54 -7.54
C LYS A 51 15.02 4.20 -6.52
N GLN A 52 15.20 3.58 -5.36
CA GLN A 52 16.11 4.07 -4.33
C GLN A 52 17.57 3.96 -4.77
N LEU A 53 17.97 2.90 -5.46
CA LEU A 53 19.30 2.77 -6.05
C LEU A 53 19.57 3.86 -7.09
N ARG A 54 18.59 4.15 -7.97
CA ARG A 54 18.70 5.25 -8.94
C ARG A 54 18.85 6.60 -8.22
N TYR A 55 18.10 6.82 -7.15
CA TYR A 55 18.19 8.03 -6.31
C TYR A 55 19.52 8.17 -5.53
N ILE A 56 20.25 7.09 -5.31
CA ILE A 56 21.60 7.13 -4.70
C ILE A 56 22.68 7.35 -5.76
N LYS A 57 22.59 6.64 -6.88
CA LYS A 57 23.64 6.61 -7.91
C LYS A 57 23.64 7.84 -8.82
N ASP A 58 22.47 8.43 -9.07
CA ASP A 58 22.32 9.53 -10.02
C ASP A 58 22.10 10.86 -9.27
N PRO A 59 23.11 11.74 -9.22
CA PRO A 59 23.01 13.03 -8.53
C PRO A 59 22.05 14.00 -9.23
N GLN A 60 21.89 13.92 -10.56
CA GLN A 60 20.94 14.76 -11.29
C GLN A 60 19.50 14.38 -10.95
N TYR A 61 19.20 13.07 -10.98
CA TYR A 61 17.89 12.57 -10.59
C TYR A 61 17.55 12.89 -9.12
N LYS A 62 18.54 12.90 -8.24
CA LYS A 62 18.35 13.27 -6.84
C LYS A 62 17.93 14.73 -6.68
N GLU A 63 18.61 15.64 -7.37
CA GLU A 63 18.32 17.08 -7.28
C GLU A 63 16.93 17.40 -7.84
N GLU A 64 16.58 16.85 -9.01
CA GLU A 64 15.24 16.98 -9.58
C GLU A 64 14.16 16.43 -8.64
N TYR A 65 14.40 15.28 -8.01
CA TYR A 65 13.46 14.68 -7.07
C TYR A 65 13.27 15.52 -5.80
N ASP A 66 14.35 16.10 -5.27
CA ASP A 66 14.31 16.96 -4.08
C ASP A 66 13.62 18.31 -4.37
N LEU A 67 13.81 18.87 -5.57
CA LEU A 67 13.07 20.04 -6.06
C LEU A 67 11.57 19.74 -6.19
N ALA A 68 11.23 18.64 -6.86
CA ALA A 68 9.84 18.18 -6.98
C ALA A 68 9.20 17.83 -5.62
N LEU A 69 9.98 17.55 -4.58
CA LEU A 69 9.43 17.35 -3.25
C LEU A 69 8.95 18.66 -2.62
N LYS A 70 9.69 19.74 -2.85
CA LYS A 70 9.42 21.09 -2.32
C LYS A 70 8.33 21.82 -3.10
N ASP A 71 8.15 21.50 -4.37
CA ASP A 71 7.11 22.11 -5.20
C ASP A 71 5.69 21.76 -4.73
N GLU A 72 4.87 22.80 -4.57
CA GLU A 72 3.48 22.67 -4.14
C GLU A 72 2.62 21.90 -5.15
N ARG A 73 2.85 22.11 -6.45
CA ARG A 73 2.15 21.38 -7.52
C ARG A 73 2.40 19.89 -7.43
N CYS A 74 3.65 19.48 -7.25
CA CYS A 74 4.00 18.08 -7.07
C CYS A 74 3.44 17.50 -5.76
N ARG A 75 3.37 18.29 -4.68
CA ARG A 75 2.70 17.89 -3.44
C ARG A 75 1.20 17.66 -3.65
N TYR A 76 0.52 18.55 -4.36
CA TYR A 76 -0.90 18.42 -4.69
C TYR A 76 -1.17 17.18 -5.53
N VAL A 77 -0.39 16.94 -6.59
CA VAL A 77 -0.53 15.74 -7.43
C VAL A 77 -0.33 14.47 -6.60
N ARG A 78 0.69 14.41 -5.73
CA ARG A 78 0.90 13.25 -4.84
C ARG A 78 -0.29 13.00 -3.93
N MET A 79 -0.85 14.03 -3.30
CA MET A 79 -2.02 13.90 -2.43
C MET A 79 -3.23 13.41 -3.22
N ARG A 80 -3.47 13.95 -4.42
CA ARG A 80 -4.58 13.53 -5.28
C ARG A 80 -4.43 12.09 -5.76
N SER A 81 -3.22 11.65 -6.09
CA SER A 81 -2.94 10.25 -6.45
C SER A 81 -3.21 9.30 -5.28
N TRP A 82 -2.82 9.66 -4.06
CA TRP A 82 -3.15 8.89 -2.86
C TRP A 82 -4.65 8.82 -2.59
N ALA A 83 -5.37 9.92 -2.79
CA ALA A 83 -6.82 9.93 -2.68
C ALA A 83 -7.47 8.99 -3.72
N LEU A 84 -7.05 9.07 -4.98
CA LEU A 84 -7.54 8.18 -6.05
C LEU A 84 -7.26 6.70 -5.74
N ALA A 85 -6.06 6.37 -5.27
CA ALA A 85 -5.73 5.00 -4.85
C ALA A 85 -6.64 4.53 -3.70
N GLY A 86 -6.91 5.39 -2.72
CA GLY A 86 -7.85 5.11 -1.63
C GLY A 86 -9.28 4.84 -2.12
N TYR A 87 -9.78 5.66 -3.05
CA TYR A 87 -11.11 5.44 -3.65
C TYR A 87 -11.20 4.11 -4.41
N ILE A 88 -10.19 3.78 -5.21
CA ILE A 88 -10.13 2.50 -5.93
C ILE A 88 -10.13 1.33 -4.95
N MET A 89 -9.34 1.41 -3.87
CA MET A 89 -9.28 0.38 -2.83
C MET A 89 -10.65 0.14 -2.17
N ILE A 90 -11.40 1.21 -1.85
CA ILE A 90 -12.75 1.11 -1.29
C ILE A 90 -13.67 0.34 -2.25
N ILE A 91 -13.64 0.67 -3.55
CA ILE A 91 -14.45 -0.01 -4.57
C ILE A 91 -14.07 -1.49 -4.66
N VAL A 92 -12.76 -1.79 -4.70
CA VAL A 92 -12.27 -3.18 -4.77
C VAL A 92 -12.73 -3.99 -3.56
N TYR A 93 -12.67 -3.44 -2.33
CA TYR A 93 -13.16 -4.12 -1.14
C TYR A 93 -14.68 -4.28 -1.11
N ALA A 94 -15.44 -3.27 -1.57
CA ALA A 94 -16.89 -3.37 -1.67
C ALA A 94 -17.31 -4.47 -2.67
N VAL A 95 -16.71 -4.50 -3.86
CA VAL A 95 -16.95 -5.55 -4.87
C VAL A 95 -16.50 -6.91 -4.35
N GLY A 96 -15.31 -6.99 -3.74
CA GLY A 96 -14.80 -8.22 -3.14
C GLY A 96 -15.72 -8.77 -2.04
N GLY A 97 -16.28 -7.90 -1.20
CA GLY A 97 -17.25 -8.27 -0.16
C GLY A 97 -18.55 -8.83 -0.75
N LEU A 98 -19.08 -8.20 -1.80
CA LEU A 98 -20.27 -8.70 -2.52
C LEU A 98 -20.03 -10.06 -3.16
N VAL A 99 -18.87 -10.24 -3.81
CA VAL A 99 -18.47 -11.54 -4.39
C VAL A 99 -18.36 -12.59 -3.30
N ALA A 100 -17.69 -12.29 -2.18
CA ALA A 100 -17.56 -13.21 -1.05
C ALA A 100 -18.92 -13.64 -0.46
N TYR A 101 -19.89 -12.71 -0.42
CA TYR A 101 -21.25 -13.00 0.02
C TYR A 101 -21.96 -13.98 -0.94
N ILE A 102 -21.83 -13.78 -2.26
CA ILE A 102 -22.39 -14.70 -3.27
C ILE A 102 -21.81 -16.11 -3.12
N PHE A 103 -20.52 -16.23 -2.81
CA PHE A 103 -19.85 -17.51 -2.54
C PHE A 103 -20.15 -18.11 -1.16
N ARG A 104 -21.13 -17.57 -0.41
CA ARG A 104 -21.52 -18.03 0.95
C ARG A 104 -20.37 -18.01 1.96
N GLN A 105 -19.39 -17.12 1.77
CA GLN A 105 -18.29 -16.91 2.71
C GLN A 105 -18.60 -15.72 3.60
N ASP A 106 -19.60 -15.89 4.47
CA ASP A 106 -20.18 -14.80 5.27
C ASP A 106 -19.15 -14.10 6.16
N PHE A 107 -18.18 -14.85 6.69
CA PHE A 107 -17.10 -14.26 7.51
C PHE A 107 -16.23 -13.28 6.70
N LEU A 108 -15.82 -13.66 5.48
CA LEU A 108 -14.98 -12.82 4.63
C LEU A 108 -15.75 -11.63 4.07
N ALA A 109 -17.01 -11.83 3.69
CA ALA A 109 -17.89 -10.76 3.24
C ALA A 109 -18.07 -9.69 4.32
N ASN A 110 -18.40 -10.10 5.55
CA ASN A 110 -18.55 -9.19 6.68
C ASN A 110 -17.25 -8.46 7.03
N PHE A 111 -16.11 -9.15 7.00
CA PHE A 111 -14.81 -8.53 7.26
C PHE A 111 -14.46 -7.45 6.23
N LEU A 112 -14.63 -7.75 4.94
CA LEU A 112 -14.37 -6.81 3.84
C LEU A 112 -15.29 -5.58 3.94
N LEU A 113 -16.59 -5.78 4.14
CA LEU A 113 -17.56 -4.67 4.23
C LEU A 113 -17.35 -3.83 5.50
N MET A 114 -17.05 -4.46 6.64
CA MET A 114 -16.71 -3.74 7.88
C MET A 114 -15.45 -2.89 7.70
N SER A 115 -14.44 -3.40 6.96
CA SER A 115 -13.22 -2.63 6.66
C SER A 115 -13.51 -1.35 5.86
N VAL A 116 -14.44 -1.41 4.90
CA VAL A 116 -14.88 -0.23 4.14
C VAL A 116 -15.56 0.80 5.04
N CYS A 117 -16.47 0.34 5.90
CA CYS A 117 -17.15 1.20 6.87
C CYS A 117 -16.15 1.87 7.82
N PHE A 118 -15.16 1.11 8.31
CA PHE A 118 -14.11 1.65 9.17
C PHE A 118 -13.26 2.72 8.47
N VAL A 119 -12.86 2.49 7.22
CA VAL A 119 -12.09 3.47 6.44
C VAL A 119 -12.89 4.77 6.23
N LEU A 120 -14.19 4.67 5.97
CA LEU A 120 -15.08 5.84 5.84
C LEU A 120 -15.25 6.60 7.16
N LEU A 121 -15.31 5.90 8.29
CA LEU A 121 -15.34 6.52 9.62
C LEU A 121 -14.02 7.25 9.93
N VAL A 122 -12.87 6.62 9.64
CA VAL A 122 -11.57 7.28 9.81
C VAL A 122 -11.48 8.52 8.92
N TYR A 123 -11.96 8.43 7.68
CA TYR A 123 -12.04 9.56 6.76
C TYR A 123 -12.92 10.69 7.31
N SER A 124 -14.11 10.39 7.84
CA SER A 124 -15.01 11.42 8.36
C SER A 124 -14.44 12.13 9.59
N VAL A 125 -13.82 11.38 10.52
CA VAL A 125 -13.13 11.96 11.68
C VAL A 125 -11.94 12.81 11.25
N ALA A 126 -11.12 12.31 10.31
CA ALA A 126 -9.99 13.06 9.78
C ALA A 126 -10.44 14.33 9.06
N TYR A 127 -11.52 14.26 8.28
CA TYR A 127 -12.12 15.41 7.60
C TYR A 127 -12.61 16.45 8.61
N PHE A 128 -13.34 16.03 9.65
CA PHE A 128 -13.82 16.96 10.68
C PHE A 128 -12.66 17.63 11.43
N TYR A 129 -11.62 16.87 11.78
CA TYR A 129 -10.44 17.41 12.45
C TYR A 129 -9.68 18.40 11.56
N LEU A 130 -9.46 18.06 10.28
CA LEU A 130 -8.75 18.92 9.35
C LEU A 130 -9.56 20.17 9.00
N ASN A 131 -10.87 20.06 8.80
CA ASN A 131 -11.78 21.19 8.51
C ASN A 131 -11.94 22.17 9.68
N LYS A 132 -11.64 21.73 10.91
CA LYS A 132 -11.58 22.62 12.08
C LYS A 132 -10.24 23.34 12.20
N LYS A 133 -9.18 22.74 11.66
CA LYS A 133 -7.80 23.22 11.80
C LYS A 133 -7.36 24.13 10.65
N TYR A 134 -7.86 23.88 9.45
CA TYR A 134 -7.62 24.63 8.22
C TYR A 134 -8.93 25.26 7.75
#